data_AF-A0AAN4YA89-F1
#
_entry.id   AF-A0AAN4YA89-F1
#
_cell.length_a   1.000
_cell.length_b   1.000
_cell.length_c   1.000
_cell.angle_alpha   90.00
_cell.angle_beta   90.00
_cell.angle_gamma   90.00
#
_symmetry.space_group_name_H-M   'P 1'
#
loop_
_entity.id
_entity.type
_entity.pdbx_description
1 polymer ?
#
loop_
_entity_poly.entity_id
_entity_poly.type
_entity_poly.pdbx_seq_one_letter_code
_entity_poly.pdbx_strand_id
1 'polypeptide(L)'
;MYNIAKVAKGEILLFYNEIFDALIKNGAELLDRLVKDIVSESAASYVSVLQLSEKQETDPEALEDPDLPTAFSLPKFIPLLKERIHVISPFTRMFLVSWLTLLDTIPDLELVSYLPEFLGGLIKFLGDPNRDVNVATQNLLDRFLSEIKRIARLKKGIEESRKGQGSENRQSTTSDSVSTTIDQTVAAETETETEAETNDIAIEDSEFGSTVDEDGLHADGDWIPGQDVQIDYPKILDILLTALRWIDSFFEISPEDILPFVPRLLTQVLPAMSSGSDQVRQAANRVNTSLLEYIVSLSEDTLSDETRQSSSSKLASTPNKETERRESAPNAKPSDVSITASRKQSVQESTQEQTPRSSVMSTPVPPADLDYASAVNSLTLQFLNENEATRVAALSWLIMLHRKAPKKVVAFNDGTFPALLKTLSDPAEAVVTKDLQLLSQISRNSEDSYFKSFMVNLLQLFSTDRHLLEVRGNLIIRQLCMNLSPERIYRTLADCLEKEEVSLPCRKG
;
A
#
# COMPACT_ATOMS: atom_id res chain seq x y z
N MET A 1 -7.20 29.37 -34.80
CA MET A 1 -7.49 28.61 -33.56
C MET A 1 -8.08 29.51 -32.46
N TYR A 2 -7.35 30.48 -31.87
CA TYR A 2 -7.88 31.37 -30.79
C TYR A 2 -9.29 31.94 -31.07
N ASN A 3 -9.49 32.63 -32.20
CA ASN A 3 -10.81 33.18 -32.57
C ASN A 3 -11.91 32.12 -32.75
N ILE A 4 -11.55 30.87 -33.03
CA ILE A 4 -12.51 29.75 -33.17
C ILE A 4 -12.90 29.26 -31.78
N ALA A 5 -11.93 28.96 -30.91
CA ALA A 5 -12.18 28.56 -29.52
C ALA A 5 -13.04 29.60 -28.76
N LYS A 6 -12.77 30.90 -28.98
CA LYS A 6 -13.54 32.00 -28.37
C LYS A 6 -15.02 32.04 -28.77
N VAL A 7 -15.37 31.51 -29.94
CA VAL A 7 -16.75 31.44 -30.44
C VAL A 7 -17.39 30.09 -30.13
N ALA A 8 -16.64 28.99 -30.28
CA ALA A 8 -17.10 27.63 -30.07
C ALA A 8 -17.34 27.28 -28.58
N LYS A 9 -16.61 27.89 -27.65
CA LYS A 9 -16.64 27.55 -26.21
C LYS A 9 -16.52 26.03 -26.02
N GLY A 10 -17.47 25.39 -25.32
CA GLY A 10 -17.47 23.96 -25.01
C GLY A 10 -17.39 23.04 -26.24
N GLU A 11 -17.89 23.44 -27.42
CA GLU A 11 -17.76 22.63 -28.65
C GLU A 11 -16.29 22.40 -29.06
N ILE A 12 -15.36 23.24 -28.58
CA ILE A 12 -13.93 23.07 -28.84
C ILE A 12 -13.35 21.84 -28.13
N LEU A 13 -14.03 21.33 -27.09
CA LEU A 13 -13.55 20.22 -26.25
C LEU A 13 -13.58 18.88 -26.99
N LEU A 14 -14.40 18.74 -28.04
CA LEU A 14 -14.36 17.60 -28.97
C LEU A 14 -12.97 17.37 -29.57
N PHE A 15 -12.21 18.45 -29.74
CA PHE A 15 -10.86 18.47 -30.32
C PHE A 15 -9.78 18.78 -29.27
N TYR A 16 -10.08 18.54 -27.98
CA TYR A 16 -9.19 18.88 -26.87
C TYR A 16 -7.82 18.21 -27.02
N ASN A 17 -7.78 16.94 -27.40
CA ASN A 17 -6.53 16.18 -27.55
C ASN A 17 -5.60 16.81 -28.59
N GLU A 18 -6.12 17.15 -29.77
CA GLU A 18 -5.37 17.78 -30.86
C GLU A 18 -4.91 19.19 -30.49
N ILE A 19 -5.75 19.95 -29.78
CA ILE A 19 -5.46 21.31 -29.34
C ILE A 19 -4.42 21.32 -28.22
N PHE A 20 -4.51 20.39 -27.27
CA PHE A 20 -3.54 20.21 -26.19
C PHE A 20 -2.17 19.79 -26.73
N ASP A 21 -2.13 18.84 -27.68
CA ASP A 21 -0.91 18.46 -28.39
C ASP A 21 -0.29 19.65 -29.17
N ALA A 22 -1.12 20.44 -29.84
CA ALA A 22 -0.69 21.65 -30.53
C ALA A 22 -0.18 22.73 -29.56
N LEU A 23 -0.79 22.89 -28.38
CA LEU A 23 -0.34 23.83 -27.35
C LEU A 23 1.01 23.42 -26.76
N ILE A 24 1.19 22.14 -26.42
CA ILE A 24 2.47 21.56 -25.97
C ILE A 24 3.62 21.89 -26.92
N LYS A 25 3.35 21.81 -28.23
CA LYS A 25 4.37 21.99 -29.28
C LYS A 25 4.66 23.45 -29.62
N ASN A 26 3.67 24.34 -29.51
CA ASN A 26 3.75 25.70 -30.05
C ASN A 26 3.69 26.84 -29.01
N GLY A 27 3.40 26.56 -27.73
CA GLY A 27 3.51 27.54 -26.64
C GLY A 27 2.60 28.76 -26.76
N ALA A 28 1.42 28.62 -27.36
CA ALA A 28 0.53 29.74 -27.68
C ALA A 28 -0.25 30.25 -26.45
N GLU A 29 0.40 30.98 -25.55
CA GLU A 29 -0.09 31.48 -24.25
C GLU A 29 -1.54 32.01 -24.22
N LEU A 30 -1.93 32.87 -25.19
CA LEU A 30 -3.30 33.39 -25.24
C LEU A 30 -4.35 32.31 -25.55
N LEU A 31 -4.00 31.29 -26.34
CA LEU A 31 -4.85 30.13 -26.59
C LEU A 31 -4.81 29.16 -25.40
N ASP A 32 -3.65 28.96 -24.78
CA ASP A 32 -3.51 28.16 -23.56
C ASP A 32 -4.48 28.65 -22.48
N ARG A 33 -4.41 29.95 -22.13
CA ARG A 33 -5.31 30.52 -21.13
C ARG A 33 -6.78 30.40 -21.51
N LEU A 34 -7.15 30.70 -22.76
CA LEU A 34 -8.55 30.61 -23.20
C LEU A 34 -9.09 29.16 -23.16
N VAL A 35 -8.28 28.16 -23.51
CA VAL A 35 -8.72 26.75 -23.44
C VAL A 35 -8.73 26.28 -21.99
N LYS A 36 -7.87 26.80 -21.11
CA LYS A 36 -7.96 26.60 -19.65
C LYS A 36 -9.27 27.16 -19.09
N ASP A 37 -9.57 28.43 -19.39
CA ASP A 37 -10.81 29.12 -19.01
C ASP A 37 -12.05 28.25 -19.40
N ILE A 38 -12.11 27.79 -20.66
CA ILE A 38 -13.17 26.90 -21.17
C ILE A 38 -13.20 25.53 -20.47
N VAL A 39 -12.05 24.90 -20.19
CA VAL A 39 -11.99 23.60 -19.51
C VAL A 39 -12.53 23.70 -18.09
N SER A 40 -12.17 24.74 -17.33
CA SER A 40 -12.75 24.97 -16.00
C SER A 40 -14.26 25.27 -16.02
N GLU A 41 -14.78 25.93 -17.06
CA GLU A 41 -16.21 26.24 -17.18
C GLU A 41 -17.07 25.08 -17.69
N SER A 42 -16.49 24.09 -18.40
CA SER A 42 -17.28 23.20 -19.26
C SER A 42 -16.85 21.72 -19.32
N ALA A 43 -15.68 21.33 -18.82
CA ALA A 43 -15.18 19.97 -19.03
C ALA A 43 -16.00 18.85 -18.34
N ALA A 44 -16.65 19.16 -17.22
CA ALA A 44 -17.46 18.21 -16.45
C ALA A 44 -18.92 18.08 -16.92
N SER A 45 -19.46 19.10 -17.61
CA SER A 45 -20.91 19.27 -17.78
C SER A 45 -21.36 19.58 -19.21
N TYR A 46 -20.45 19.94 -20.12
CA TYR A 46 -20.82 20.36 -21.46
C TYR A 46 -20.98 19.16 -22.42
N VAL A 47 -22.21 18.89 -22.83
CA VAL A 47 -22.56 17.95 -23.90
C VAL A 47 -22.61 18.71 -25.24
N SER A 48 -21.99 18.16 -26.29
CA SER A 48 -21.94 18.78 -27.62
C SER A 48 -23.27 18.69 -28.37
N VAL A 49 -23.69 19.80 -28.99
CA VAL A 49 -24.88 19.83 -29.85
C VAL A 49 -24.69 18.98 -31.10
N LEU A 50 -23.45 18.85 -31.59
CA LEU A 50 -23.12 17.99 -32.73
C LEU A 50 -23.30 16.50 -32.37
N GLN A 51 -22.79 16.08 -31.21
CA GLN A 51 -22.96 14.70 -30.73
C GLN A 51 -24.42 14.35 -30.42
N LEU A 52 -25.20 15.32 -29.92
CA LEU A 52 -26.65 15.16 -29.75
C LEU A 52 -27.38 15.01 -31.08
N SER A 53 -27.00 15.78 -32.11
CA SER A 53 -27.59 15.66 -33.45
C SER A 53 -27.25 14.32 -34.11
N GLU A 54 -26.00 13.83 -33.99
CA GLU A 54 -25.60 12.52 -34.50
C GLU A 54 -26.31 11.37 -33.76
N LYS A 55 -26.47 11.47 -32.43
CA LYS A 55 -27.31 10.54 -31.66
C LYS A 55 -28.76 10.59 -32.14
N GLN A 56 -29.37 11.78 -32.27
CA GLN A 56 -30.77 11.95 -32.64
C GLN A 56 -31.11 11.39 -34.04
N GLU A 57 -30.16 11.37 -34.98
CA GLU A 57 -30.33 10.71 -36.29
C GLU A 57 -30.15 9.18 -36.26
N THR A 58 -29.52 8.62 -35.23
CA THR A 58 -29.19 7.18 -35.14
C THR A 58 -30.01 6.41 -34.11
N ASP A 59 -30.37 7.04 -32.99
CA ASP A 59 -31.23 6.51 -31.93
C ASP A 59 -31.99 7.68 -31.26
N PRO A 60 -33.29 7.87 -31.55
CA PRO A 60 -34.08 8.96 -30.99
C PRO A 60 -34.56 8.71 -29.55
N GLU A 61 -34.46 7.48 -29.03
CA GLU A 61 -34.84 7.14 -27.64
C GLU A 61 -33.66 7.38 -26.67
N ALA A 62 -32.42 7.29 -27.16
CA ALA A 62 -31.18 7.61 -26.43
C ALA A 62 -30.97 9.10 -26.04
N LEU A 63 -32.03 9.91 -26.10
CA LEU A 63 -32.10 11.29 -25.61
C LEU A 63 -32.78 11.43 -24.23
N GLU A 64 -33.44 10.37 -23.73
CA GLU A 64 -33.99 10.32 -22.36
C GLU A 64 -32.98 9.77 -21.32
N ASP A 65 -31.78 9.39 -21.77
CA ASP A 65 -30.65 8.95 -20.95
C ASP A 65 -30.06 10.13 -20.15
N PRO A 66 -29.98 10.10 -18.81
CA PRO A 66 -29.34 11.15 -18.02
C PRO A 66 -27.82 11.21 -18.24
N ASP A 67 -27.16 10.10 -18.60
CA ASP A 67 -25.70 9.98 -18.67
C ASP A 67 -25.15 10.34 -20.07
N LEU A 68 -25.63 11.46 -20.63
CA LEU A 68 -25.19 11.94 -21.93
C LEU A 68 -23.69 12.29 -21.93
N PRO A 69 -22.90 11.79 -22.91
CA PRO A 69 -21.44 11.94 -22.89
C PRO A 69 -21.01 13.39 -23.10
N THR A 70 -20.16 13.87 -22.20
CA THR A 70 -19.53 15.19 -22.29
C THR A 70 -18.56 15.30 -23.47
N ALA A 71 -18.43 16.52 -24.00
CA ALA A 71 -17.57 16.83 -25.14
C ALA A 71 -16.08 16.66 -24.79
N PHE A 72 -15.68 17.02 -23.57
CA PHE A 72 -14.39 16.60 -23.00
C PHE A 72 -14.52 15.20 -22.41
N SER A 73 -13.55 14.33 -22.67
CA SER A 73 -13.54 12.96 -22.15
C SER A 73 -12.17 12.63 -21.58
N LEU A 74 -12.04 12.67 -20.24
CA LEU A 74 -10.79 12.32 -19.55
C LEU A 74 -10.25 10.93 -19.97
N PRO A 75 -11.07 9.86 -20.08
CA PRO A 75 -10.58 8.56 -20.54
C PRO A 75 -9.89 8.59 -21.91
N LYS A 76 -10.33 9.48 -22.82
CA LYS A 76 -9.70 9.68 -24.14
C LYS A 76 -8.45 10.57 -24.08
N PHE A 77 -8.29 11.38 -23.04
CA PHE A 77 -7.12 12.25 -22.84
C PHE A 77 -5.94 11.52 -22.18
N ILE A 78 -6.18 10.63 -21.20
CA ILE A 78 -5.14 9.95 -20.43
C ILE A 78 -4.06 9.25 -21.30
N PRO A 79 -4.38 8.58 -22.44
CA PRO A 79 -3.35 8.02 -23.31
C PRO A 79 -2.36 9.05 -23.88
N LEU A 80 -2.85 10.24 -24.27
CA LEU A 80 -2.02 11.35 -24.76
C LEU A 80 -1.18 11.95 -23.62
N LEU A 81 -1.76 12.13 -22.44
CA LEU A 81 -1.05 12.57 -21.24
C LEU A 81 0.10 11.60 -20.91
N LYS A 82 -0.16 10.29 -20.93
CA LYS A 82 0.82 9.23 -20.65
C LYS A 82 1.99 9.22 -21.64
N GLU A 83 1.74 9.47 -22.92
CA GLU A 83 2.80 9.66 -23.92
C GLU A 83 3.68 10.89 -23.58
N ARG A 84 3.08 11.98 -23.12
CA ARG A 84 3.74 13.29 -22.99
C ARG A 84 4.31 13.62 -21.61
N ILE A 85 3.94 12.90 -20.56
CA ILE A 85 4.53 13.06 -19.22
C ILE A 85 6.02 12.64 -19.15
N HIS A 86 6.63 12.20 -20.25
CA HIS A 86 8.04 11.81 -20.35
C HIS A 86 8.95 12.84 -21.05
N VAL A 87 8.45 14.03 -21.36
CA VAL A 87 9.23 15.14 -21.94
C VAL A 87 10.45 15.55 -21.08
N ILE A 88 11.47 16.11 -21.75
CA ILE A 88 12.69 16.62 -21.11
C ILE A 88 12.64 18.15 -20.89
N SER A 89 11.92 18.89 -21.74
CA SER A 89 11.83 20.36 -21.69
C SER A 89 11.19 20.86 -20.38
N PRO A 90 11.89 21.65 -19.54
CA PRO A 90 11.32 22.18 -18.30
C PRO A 90 10.08 23.07 -18.52
N PHE A 91 10.03 23.81 -19.64
CA PHE A 91 8.84 24.59 -20.03
C PHE A 91 7.63 23.68 -20.27
N THR A 92 7.83 22.56 -20.96
CA THR A 92 6.75 21.59 -21.22
C THR A 92 6.36 20.83 -19.96
N ARG A 93 7.30 20.57 -19.04
CA ARG A 93 6.99 20.01 -17.71
C ARG A 93 6.14 20.96 -16.87
N MET A 94 6.51 22.24 -16.81
CA MET A 94 5.72 23.28 -16.15
C MET A 94 4.32 23.42 -16.78
N PHE A 95 4.22 23.39 -18.11
CA PHE A 95 2.95 23.38 -18.84
C PHE A 95 2.07 22.19 -18.44
N LEU A 96 2.61 20.97 -18.43
CA LEU A 96 1.88 19.76 -18.05
C LEU A 96 1.42 19.81 -16.59
N VAL A 97 2.28 20.26 -15.67
CA VAL A 97 1.91 20.46 -14.25
C VAL A 97 0.80 21.49 -14.13
N SER A 98 0.89 22.64 -14.81
CA SER A 98 -0.16 23.67 -14.81
C SER A 98 -1.51 23.15 -15.32
N TRP A 99 -1.51 22.27 -16.33
CA TRP A 99 -2.73 21.65 -16.85
C TRP A 99 -3.30 20.58 -15.93
N LEU A 100 -2.46 19.76 -15.31
CA LEU A 100 -2.89 18.79 -14.31
C LEU A 100 -3.46 19.48 -13.07
N THR A 101 -2.85 20.57 -12.59
CA THR A 101 -3.39 21.39 -11.50
C THR A 101 -4.73 22.03 -11.83
N LEU A 102 -5.03 22.29 -13.12
CA LEU A 102 -6.35 22.77 -13.52
C LEU A 102 -7.39 21.64 -13.52
N LEU A 103 -7.06 20.49 -14.12
CA LEU A 103 -7.97 19.34 -14.17
C LEU A 103 -8.27 18.79 -12.76
N ASP A 104 -7.29 18.86 -11.85
CA ASP A 104 -7.38 18.61 -10.40
C ASP A 104 -8.36 19.55 -9.66
N THR A 105 -8.66 20.74 -10.19
CA THR A 105 -9.65 21.66 -9.58
C THR A 105 -11.10 21.41 -10.03
N ILE A 106 -11.35 20.44 -10.91
CA ILE A 106 -12.68 20.14 -11.44
C ILE A 106 -13.17 18.82 -10.78
N PRO A 107 -14.07 18.88 -9.80
CA PRO A 107 -14.33 17.75 -8.88
C PRO A 107 -14.88 16.52 -9.61
N ASP A 108 -15.69 16.70 -10.64
CA ASP A 108 -16.39 15.62 -11.34
C ASP A 108 -15.52 14.89 -12.39
N LEU A 109 -14.26 15.31 -12.57
CA LEU A 109 -13.34 14.64 -13.51
C LEU A 109 -12.61 13.43 -12.90
N GLU A 110 -12.72 13.17 -11.60
CA GLU A 110 -12.12 12.02 -10.90
C GLU A 110 -10.63 11.76 -11.24
N LEU A 111 -9.82 12.80 -11.47
CA LEU A 111 -8.47 12.68 -12.06
C LEU A 111 -7.53 11.73 -11.28
N VAL A 112 -7.72 11.61 -9.96
CA VAL A 112 -6.99 10.68 -9.08
C VAL A 112 -7.15 9.21 -9.48
N SER A 113 -8.29 8.79 -10.05
CA SER A 113 -8.50 7.42 -10.54
C SER A 113 -7.46 7.01 -11.61
N TYR A 114 -7.02 7.98 -12.42
CA TYR A 114 -6.03 7.81 -13.48
C TYR A 114 -4.59 8.12 -13.05
N LEU A 115 -4.36 8.52 -11.79
CA LEU A 115 -3.02 8.86 -11.26
C LEU A 115 -1.93 7.81 -11.57
N PRO A 116 -2.16 6.48 -11.49
CA PRO A 116 -1.15 5.48 -11.87
C PRO A 116 -0.55 5.66 -13.26
N GLU A 117 -1.33 6.18 -14.21
CA GLU A 117 -0.93 6.27 -15.62
C GLU A 117 0.10 7.37 -15.89
N PHE A 118 0.19 8.39 -15.02
CA PHE A 118 1.09 9.54 -15.19
C PHE A 118 1.98 9.87 -13.97
N LEU A 119 1.71 9.33 -12.77
CA LEU A 119 2.50 9.55 -11.56
C LEU A 119 3.99 9.29 -11.76
N GLY A 120 4.36 8.20 -12.46
CA GLY A 120 5.76 7.87 -12.76
C GLY A 120 6.48 8.88 -13.68
N GLY A 121 5.75 9.82 -14.28
CA GLY A 121 6.31 11.01 -14.92
C GLY A 121 6.50 12.17 -13.94
N LEU A 122 5.50 12.46 -13.09
CA LEU A 122 5.58 13.50 -12.05
C LEU A 122 6.73 13.24 -11.06
N ILE A 123 6.96 11.99 -10.64
CA ILE A 123 8.11 11.63 -9.80
C ILE A 123 9.46 11.98 -10.48
N LYS A 124 9.55 11.95 -11.81
CA LYS A 124 10.75 12.40 -12.56
C LYS A 124 10.86 13.92 -12.64
N PHE A 125 9.75 14.66 -12.54
CA PHE A 125 9.76 16.13 -12.49
C PHE A 125 10.19 16.65 -11.12
N LEU A 126 10.02 15.88 -10.03
CA LEU A 126 10.65 16.18 -8.75
C LEU A 126 12.19 16.16 -8.82
N GLY A 127 12.77 15.44 -9.79
CA GLY A 127 14.20 15.43 -10.09
C GLY A 127 14.64 16.45 -11.15
N ASP A 128 13.82 17.43 -11.51
CA ASP A 128 14.16 18.44 -12.53
C ASP A 128 15.23 19.43 -12.03
N PRO A 129 16.23 19.81 -12.85
CA PRO A 129 17.18 20.87 -12.50
C PRO A 129 16.54 22.25 -12.35
N ASN A 130 15.36 22.49 -12.93
CA ASN A 130 14.56 23.69 -12.69
C ASN A 130 13.76 23.54 -11.39
N ARG A 131 14.14 24.34 -10.38
CA ARG A 131 13.48 24.42 -9.07
C ARG A 131 11.98 24.71 -9.17
N ASP A 132 11.54 25.52 -10.13
CA ASP A 132 10.12 25.88 -10.25
C ASP A 132 9.28 24.68 -10.68
N VAL A 133 9.81 23.83 -11.58
CA VAL A 133 9.19 22.56 -11.98
C VAL A 133 9.09 21.62 -10.79
N ASN A 134 10.14 21.51 -9.96
CA ASN A 134 10.13 20.73 -8.73
C ASN A 134 9.05 21.23 -7.74
N VAL A 135 8.99 22.54 -7.46
CA VAL A 135 8.03 23.13 -6.52
C VAL A 135 6.58 23.00 -7.02
N ALA A 136 6.32 23.31 -8.29
CA ALA A 136 4.99 23.18 -8.87
C ALA A 136 4.53 21.70 -8.87
N THR A 137 5.43 20.76 -9.18
CA THR A 137 5.13 19.32 -9.14
C THR A 137 4.85 18.85 -7.71
N GLN A 138 5.64 19.29 -6.72
CA GLN A 138 5.42 18.97 -5.31
C GLN A 138 4.03 19.45 -4.85
N ASN A 139 3.66 20.69 -5.18
CA ASN A 139 2.34 21.25 -4.84
C ASN A 139 1.17 20.50 -5.51
N LEU A 140 1.31 20.11 -6.78
CA LEU A 140 0.31 19.29 -7.49
C LEU A 140 0.18 17.89 -6.87
N LEU A 141 1.31 17.26 -6.56
CA LEU A 141 1.32 15.96 -5.92
C LEU A 141 0.64 16.04 -4.54
N ASP A 142 0.99 17.01 -3.70
CA ASP A 142 0.44 17.12 -2.35
C ASP A 142 -1.09 17.38 -2.36
N ARG A 143 -1.64 17.96 -3.43
CA ARG A 143 -3.11 18.03 -3.67
C ARG A 143 -3.71 16.64 -3.91
N PHE A 144 -3.19 15.86 -4.86
CA PHE A 144 -3.65 14.50 -5.10
C PHE A 144 -3.58 13.65 -3.82
N LEU A 145 -2.53 13.81 -3.00
CA LEU A 145 -2.40 13.09 -1.74
C LEU A 145 -3.48 13.51 -0.72
N SER A 146 -3.81 14.80 -0.64
CA SER A 146 -4.93 15.30 0.18
C SER A 146 -6.28 14.78 -0.30
N GLU A 147 -6.51 14.70 -1.61
CA GLU A 147 -7.76 14.15 -2.16
C GLU A 147 -7.87 12.64 -1.91
N ILE A 148 -6.79 11.87 -2.10
CA ILE A 148 -6.75 10.44 -1.77
C ILE A 148 -7.08 10.22 -0.29
N LYS A 149 -6.56 11.07 0.62
CA LYS A 149 -6.92 11.03 2.05
C LYS A 149 -8.39 11.39 2.31
N ARG A 150 -8.98 12.33 1.56
CA ARG A 150 -10.43 12.65 1.63
C ARG A 150 -11.27 11.45 1.23
N ILE A 151 -10.98 10.84 0.08
CA ILE A 151 -11.73 9.70 -0.47
C ILE A 151 -11.62 8.48 0.45
N ALA A 152 -10.43 8.18 0.97
CA ALA A 152 -10.25 7.07 1.92
C ALA A 152 -11.06 7.26 3.22
N ARG A 153 -11.09 8.49 3.77
CA ARG A 153 -11.91 8.82 4.96
C ARG A 153 -13.40 8.69 4.68
N LEU A 154 -13.88 9.19 3.54
CA LEU A 154 -15.28 9.06 3.11
C LEU A 154 -15.69 7.58 3.00
N LYS A 155 -14.90 6.78 2.29
CA LYS A 155 -15.16 5.34 2.13
C LYS A 155 -15.14 4.59 3.46
N LYS A 156 -14.23 4.94 4.38
CA LYS A 156 -14.21 4.37 5.73
C LYS A 156 -15.47 4.72 6.53
N GLY A 157 -15.90 5.98 6.54
CA GLY A 157 -17.11 6.41 7.26
C GLY A 157 -18.39 5.74 6.74
N ILE A 158 -18.51 5.57 5.42
CA ILE A 158 -19.63 4.83 4.80
C ILE A 158 -19.65 3.36 5.25
N GLU A 159 -18.48 2.70 5.28
CA GLU A 159 -18.36 1.32 5.75
C GLU A 159 -18.67 1.17 7.25
N GLU A 160 -18.27 2.14 8.08
CA GLU A 160 -18.55 2.15 9.52
C GLU A 160 -20.03 2.40 9.81
N SER A 161 -20.68 3.33 9.10
CA SER A 161 -22.14 3.57 9.16
C SER A 161 -22.93 2.30 8.78
N ARG A 162 -22.55 1.64 7.68
CA ARG A 162 -23.16 0.38 7.22
C ARG A 162 -23.02 -0.75 8.25
N LYS A 163 -21.92 -0.79 9.00
CA LYS A 163 -21.71 -1.76 10.10
C LYS A 163 -22.55 -1.42 11.34
N GLY A 164 -22.74 -0.14 11.65
CA GLY A 164 -23.57 0.32 12.76
C GLY A 164 -25.04 -0.11 12.61
N GLN A 165 -25.68 0.24 11.49
CA GLN A 165 -27.08 -0.09 11.22
C GLN A 165 -27.38 -1.60 11.24
N GLY A 166 -26.40 -2.43 10.85
CA GLY A 166 -26.49 -3.89 10.91
C GLY A 166 -26.54 -4.47 12.34
N SER A 167 -26.18 -3.69 13.36
CA SER A 167 -26.20 -4.09 14.77
C SER A 167 -27.54 -3.75 15.45
N GLU A 168 -28.05 -2.53 15.26
CA GLU A 168 -29.24 -2.04 15.96
C GLU A 168 -30.53 -2.78 15.53
N ASN A 169 -30.61 -3.19 14.26
CA ASN A 169 -31.76 -3.90 13.69
C ASN A 169 -31.93 -5.36 14.20
N ARG A 170 -31.31 -5.70 15.33
CA ARG A 170 -31.48 -6.97 16.07
C ARG A 170 -32.06 -6.82 17.47
N GLN A 171 -32.29 -5.60 17.97
CA GLN A 171 -32.71 -5.37 19.36
C GLN A 171 -34.13 -4.79 19.55
N SER A 172 -34.86 -4.55 18.46
CA SER A 172 -36.13 -3.80 18.42
C SER A 172 -37.41 -4.66 18.28
N THR A 173 -37.43 -5.91 18.78
CA THR A 173 -38.61 -6.81 18.66
C THR A 173 -39.14 -7.44 19.96
N THR A 174 -38.82 -6.87 21.13
CA THR A 174 -39.51 -7.22 22.40
C THR A 174 -39.62 -6.05 23.38
N SER A 175 -40.81 -5.47 23.53
CA SER A 175 -41.51 -5.30 24.82
C SER A 175 -42.82 -4.52 24.63
N ASP A 176 -43.89 -5.01 25.27
CA ASP A 176 -45.23 -4.42 25.19
C ASP A 176 -45.47 -3.24 26.13
N SER A 177 -46.52 -2.50 25.78
CA SER A 177 -47.12 -1.39 26.50
C SER A 177 -47.33 -1.56 28.01
N VAL A 178 -46.96 -0.55 28.80
CA VAL A 178 -47.71 -0.10 29.98
C VAL A 178 -47.76 1.42 30.01
N SER A 179 -48.96 2.00 30.17
CA SER A 179 -49.13 3.43 30.49
C SER A 179 -49.48 3.62 31.96
N THR A 180 -48.84 4.59 32.60
CA THR A 180 -49.33 5.22 33.84
C THR A 180 -48.97 6.70 33.83
N THR A 181 -49.88 7.52 34.36
CA THR A 181 -49.80 8.99 34.41
C THR A 181 -49.57 9.48 35.86
N ILE A 182 -49.45 10.80 36.05
CA ILE A 182 -49.45 11.52 37.36
C ILE A 182 -48.08 11.43 38.08
N ASP A 183 -47.52 12.46 38.73
CA ASP A 183 -48.07 13.74 39.24
C ASP A 183 -47.17 14.99 39.03
N GLN A 184 -47.66 16.16 39.43
CA GLN A 184 -46.90 17.42 39.57
C GLN A 184 -46.41 17.64 41.01
N THR A 185 -45.21 18.20 41.18
CA THR A 185 -44.80 18.90 42.42
C THR A 185 -44.00 20.17 42.12
N VAL A 186 -44.09 21.17 42.99
CA VAL A 186 -43.65 22.56 42.79
C VAL A 186 -42.62 22.95 43.89
N ALA A 187 -41.98 24.12 43.72
CA ALA A 187 -41.13 24.86 44.68
C ALA A 187 -39.67 24.36 44.87
N ALA A 188 -38.68 25.25 45.11
CA ALA A 188 -38.67 26.72 44.98
C ALA A 188 -37.24 27.30 44.92
N GLU A 189 -37.14 28.52 44.40
CA GLU A 189 -36.26 29.64 44.81
C GLU A 189 -34.81 29.38 45.27
N THR A 190 -33.86 30.02 44.60
CA THR A 190 -33.07 31.11 45.21
C THR A 190 -32.58 32.05 44.11
N GLU A 191 -32.90 33.34 44.22
CA GLU A 191 -32.42 34.40 43.32
C GLU A 191 -31.27 35.19 43.98
N THR A 192 -30.29 35.63 43.19
CA THR A 192 -29.52 36.86 43.46
C THR A 192 -29.18 37.53 42.13
N GLU A 193 -29.62 38.77 41.97
CA GLU A 193 -29.54 39.56 40.73
C GLU A 193 -28.20 40.34 40.58
N THR A 194 -28.21 41.35 39.69
CA THR A 194 -27.14 42.28 39.25
C THR A 194 -26.22 41.74 38.14
N GLU A 195 -26.06 42.42 36.99
CA GLU A 195 -26.62 43.71 36.54
C GLU A 195 -26.77 43.75 34.99
N ALA A 196 -27.65 44.62 34.49
CA ALA A 196 -27.89 44.92 33.07
C ALA A 196 -27.70 46.45 32.85
N GLU A 197 -27.65 47.06 31.65
CA GLU A 197 -28.01 46.64 30.28
C GLU A 197 -27.42 47.65 29.25
N THR A 198 -27.44 47.34 27.94
CA THR A 198 -27.27 48.26 26.77
C THR A 198 -25.90 48.94 26.50
N ASN A 199 -25.46 49.26 25.26
CA ASN A 199 -25.87 48.88 23.89
C ASN A 199 -24.70 49.13 22.88
N ASP A 200 -24.71 48.41 21.75
CA ASP A 200 -24.21 48.70 20.36
C ASP A 200 -22.88 49.49 20.14
N ILE A 201 -22.03 49.21 19.14
CA ILE A 201 -22.26 48.90 17.72
C ILE A 201 -21.19 47.92 17.18
N ALA A 202 -21.53 47.11 16.18
CA ALA A 202 -20.68 46.08 15.58
C ALA A 202 -19.65 46.56 14.54
N ILE A 203 -18.55 45.80 14.42
CA ILE A 203 -17.87 45.48 13.15
C ILE A 203 -17.50 44.00 13.20
N GLU A 204 -18.07 43.18 12.32
CA GLU A 204 -17.59 41.82 12.04
C GLU A 204 -16.58 41.88 10.88
N ASP A 205 -15.54 41.06 10.93
CA ASP A 205 -14.71 40.74 9.77
C ASP A 205 -14.84 39.23 9.48
N SER A 206 -15.02 38.86 8.21
CA SER A 206 -15.62 37.59 7.83
C SER A 206 -14.60 36.61 7.26
N GLU A 207 -13.96 35.80 8.11
CA GLU A 207 -13.29 34.59 7.64
C GLU A 207 -14.34 33.50 7.37
N PHE A 208 -14.50 33.13 6.09
CA PHE A 208 -15.49 32.16 5.59
C PHE A 208 -15.10 30.71 5.95
N GLY A 209 -15.20 30.37 7.24
CA GLY A 209 -15.21 29.00 7.70
C GLY A 209 -16.57 28.38 7.47
N SER A 210 -16.70 27.49 6.48
CA SER A 210 -17.90 26.67 6.31
C SER A 210 -17.89 25.53 7.34
N THR A 211 -18.39 25.81 8.55
CA THR A 211 -18.85 24.74 9.45
C THR A 211 -20.01 24.03 8.78
N VAL A 212 -19.74 22.85 8.22
CA VAL A 212 -20.80 21.89 7.92
C VAL A 212 -21.24 21.34 9.26
N ASP A 213 -22.48 21.66 9.66
CA ASP A 213 -22.99 21.31 10.99
C ASP A 213 -23.01 19.80 11.22
N GLU A 214 -22.55 19.37 12.40
CA GLU A 214 -22.48 17.97 12.82
C GLU A 214 -23.84 17.49 13.36
N ASP A 215 -24.91 17.65 12.58
CA ASP A 215 -26.26 17.23 12.94
C ASP A 215 -27.04 16.71 11.71
N GLY A 216 -27.83 15.65 11.89
CA GLY A 216 -28.81 15.21 10.90
C GLY A 216 -28.31 14.49 9.62
N LEU A 217 -27.27 13.65 9.68
CA LEU A 217 -26.97 12.69 8.58
C LEU A 217 -28.05 11.61 8.44
N HIS A 218 -29.19 11.99 7.83
CA HIS A 218 -30.27 11.07 7.49
C HIS A 218 -29.83 10.10 6.38
N ALA A 219 -30.04 8.81 6.61
CA ALA A 219 -29.70 7.75 5.67
C ALA A 219 -30.79 7.56 4.60
N ASP A 220 -30.88 8.49 3.64
CA ASP A 220 -31.64 8.30 2.40
C ASP A 220 -31.02 9.05 1.21
N GLY A 221 -31.07 8.43 0.03
CA GLY A 221 -30.85 9.07 -1.28
C GLY A 221 -29.47 9.63 -1.67
N ASP A 222 -28.93 10.57 -0.90
CA ASP A 222 -28.02 11.60 -1.44
C ASP A 222 -26.60 11.10 -1.75
N TRP A 223 -26.19 11.22 -3.02
CA TRP A 223 -24.88 10.83 -3.54
C TRP A 223 -23.79 11.84 -3.16
N ILE A 224 -22.66 11.34 -2.63
CA ILE A 224 -21.54 12.18 -2.17
C ILE A 224 -20.37 12.13 -3.17
N PRO A 225 -19.93 13.27 -3.75
CA PRO A 225 -18.81 13.31 -4.69
C PRO A 225 -17.52 12.66 -4.15
N GLY A 226 -17.07 11.59 -4.80
CA GLY A 226 -15.92 10.78 -4.38
C GLY A 226 -16.27 9.41 -3.76
N GLN A 227 -17.55 9.11 -3.57
CA GLN A 227 -18.02 7.84 -3.00
C GLN A 227 -17.62 6.62 -3.84
N ASP A 228 -17.64 6.72 -5.16
CA ASP A 228 -17.40 5.57 -6.04
C ASP A 228 -15.94 5.48 -6.55
N VAL A 229 -15.23 6.61 -6.72
CA VAL A 229 -13.85 6.75 -7.24
C VAL A 229 -12.94 5.56 -6.91
N GLN A 230 -12.62 4.73 -7.90
CA GLN A 230 -11.74 3.58 -7.72
C GLN A 230 -10.26 4.00 -7.80
N ILE A 231 -9.54 3.87 -6.69
CA ILE A 231 -8.11 4.20 -6.60
C ILE A 231 -7.29 2.90 -6.59
N ASP A 232 -6.35 2.78 -7.53
CA ASP A 232 -5.44 1.63 -7.61
C ASP A 232 -4.22 1.84 -6.70
N TYR A 233 -4.43 1.68 -5.38
CA TYR A 233 -3.37 1.79 -4.39
C TYR A 233 -2.15 0.90 -4.69
N PRO A 234 -2.30 -0.38 -5.15
CA PRO A 234 -1.16 -1.21 -5.50
C PRO A 234 -0.27 -0.65 -6.63
N LYS A 235 -0.84 -0.14 -7.73
CA LYS A 235 -0.03 0.51 -8.78
C LYS A 235 0.63 1.80 -8.29
N ILE A 236 -0.07 2.58 -7.47
CA ILE A 236 0.49 3.82 -6.90
C ILE A 236 1.68 3.46 -5.99
N LEU A 237 1.53 2.50 -5.07
CA LEU A 237 2.60 2.02 -4.19
C LEU A 237 3.83 1.50 -4.98
N ASP A 238 3.63 0.72 -6.05
CA ASP A 238 4.72 0.21 -6.89
C ASP A 238 5.59 1.34 -7.49
N ILE A 239 4.96 2.43 -7.94
CA ILE A 239 5.66 3.62 -8.44
C ILE A 239 6.35 4.38 -7.29
N LEU A 240 5.65 4.56 -6.16
CA LEU A 240 6.12 5.33 -5.01
C LEU A 240 7.27 4.70 -4.23
N LEU A 241 7.55 3.40 -4.42
CA LEU A 241 8.82 2.79 -3.97
C LEU A 241 10.03 3.64 -4.37
N THR A 242 10.03 4.21 -5.59
CA THR A 242 11.11 5.09 -6.07
C THR A 242 11.17 6.47 -5.38
N ALA A 243 10.17 6.81 -4.55
CA ALA A 243 9.96 8.12 -3.95
C ALA A 243 9.46 8.03 -2.50
N LEU A 244 10.29 7.46 -1.61
CA LEU A 244 9.99 7.12 -0.19
C LEU A 244 9.22 8.19 0.63
N ARG A 245 9.30 9.48 0.28
CA ARG A 245 8.60 10.59 0.97
C ARG A 245 7.10 10.35 1.17
N TRP A 246 6.46 9.67 0.22
CA TRP A 246 5.00 9.54 0.17
C TRP A 246 4.45 8.30 0.87
N ILE A 247 5.27 7.26 1.01
CA ILE A 247 4.87 5.96 1.56
C ILE A 247 4.42 6.10 3.02
N ASP A 248 5.00 7.05 3.76
CA ASP A 248 4.63 7.41 5.13
C ASP A 248 3.15 7.82 5.25
N SER A 249 2.60 8.52 4.24
CA SER A 249 1.18 8.90 4.23
C SER A 249 0.24 7.76 3.86
N PHE A 250 0.72 6.64 3.28
CA PHE A 250 -0.15 5.51 2.95
C PHE A 250 -0.56 4.71 4.19
N PHE A 251 0.19 4.78 5.29
CA PHE A 251 -0.22 4.20 6.58
C PHE A 251 -1.49 4.85 7.15
N GLU A 252 -1.78 6.10 6.79
CA GLU A 252 -3.05 6.78 7.13
C GLU A 252 -4.20 6.49 6.13
N ILE A 253 -3.88 5.99 4.93
CA ILE A 253 -4.81 5.85 3.79
C ILE A 253 -5.33 4.41 3.71
N SER A 254 -4.44 3.45 3.47
CA SER A 254 -4.77 2.03 3.32
C SER A 254 -3.57 1.17 3.75
N PRO A 255 -3.33 1.02 5.07
CA PRO A 255 -2.16 0.30 5.57
C PRO A 255 -2.14 -1.18 5.18
N GLU A 256 -3.31 -1.79 4.92
CA GLU A 256 -3.43 -3.18 4.43
C GLU A 256 -2.75 -3.38 3.06
N ASP A 257 -2.88 -2.41 2.13
CA ASP A 257 -2.26 -2.47 0.80
C ASP A 257 -0.73 -2.43 0.86
N ILE A 258 -0.14 -1.99 1.98
CA ILE A 258 1.32 -1.88 2.14
C ILE A 258 1.96 -3.25 2.38
N LEU A 259 1.26 -4.20 3.00
CA LEU A 259 1.83 -5.47 3.46
C LEU A 259 2.49 -6.32 2.36
N PRO A 260 1.91 -6.46 1.15
CA PRO A 260 2.58 -7.11 0.01
C PRO A 260 3.89 -6.44 -0.43
N PHE A 261 4.05 -5.14 -0.17
CA PHE A 261 5.23 -4.36 -0.58
C PHE A 261 6.34 -4.33 0.48
N VAL A 262 6.08 -4.73 1.73
CA VAL A 262 7.06 -4.71 2.83
C VAL A 262 8.42 -5.34 2.45
N PRO A 263 8.50 -6.51 1.80
CA PRO A 263 9.79 -7.07 1.38
C PRO A 263 10.58 -6.18 0.42
N ARG A 264 9.91 -5.39 -0.43
CA ARG A 264 10.53 -4.45 -1.39
C ARG A 264 10.81 -3.09 -0.75
N LEU A 265 10.02 -2.68 0.23
CA LEU A 265 10.30 -1.51 1.06
C LEU A 265 11.59 -1.72 1.86
N LEU A 266 11.76 -2.86 2.52
CA LEU A 266 12.93 -3.15 3.34
C LEU A 266 14.26 -3.13 2.56
N THR A 267 14.26 -3.49 1.27
CA THR A 267 15.49 -3.42 0.44
C THR A 267 15.87 -2.02 0.00
N GLN A 268 14.96 -1.04 0.09
CA GLN A 268 15.18 0.35 -0.35
C GLN A 268 15.28 1.31 0.84
N VAL A 269 14.41 1.16 1.84
CA VAL A 269 14.35 1.97 3.06
C VAL A 269 15.61 1.80 3.90
N LEU A 270 16.05 0.56 4.17
CA LEU A 270 17.18 0.32 5.07
C LEU A 270 18.52 0.90 4.55
N PRO A 271 18.89 0.78 3.26
CA PRO A 271 20.01 1.54 2.70
C PRO A 271 19.80 3.06 2.76
N ALA A 272 18.58 3.54 2.48
CA ALA A 272 18.28 4.97 2.47
C ALA A 272 18.39 5.63 3.86
N MET A 273 18.19 4.89 4.96
CA MET A 273 18.48 5.35 6.33
C MET A 273 19.97 5.69 6.56
N SER A 274 20.87 5.16 5.73
CA SER A 274 22.31 5.45 5.77
C SER A 274 22.76 6.45 4.70
N SER A 275 21.82 7.07 3.97
CA SER A 275 22.14 7.98 2.87
C SER A 275 22.69 9.33 3.34
N GLY A 276 23.64 9.88 2.56
CA GLY A 276 24.24 11.19 2.79
C GLY A 276 23.33 12.40 2.50
N SER A 277 22.11 12.17 2.02
CA SER A 277 21.10 13.23 1.86
C SER A 277 20.16 13.21 3.06
N ASP A 278 20.22 14.26 3.89
CA ASP A 278 19.42 14.36 5.12
C ASP A 278 17.91 14.21 4.88
N GLN A 279 17.40 14.70 3.74
CA GLN A 279 15.99 14.57 3.38
C GLN A 279 15.60 13.12 3.08
N VAL A 280 16.45 12.38 2.36
CA VAL A 280 16.22 10.96 2.04
C VAL A 280 16.37 10.13 3.31
N ARG A 281 17.39 10.41 4.13
CA ARG A 281 17.61 9.77 5.43
C ARG A 281 16.43 9.98 6.38
N GLN A 282 15.91 11.20 6.50
CA GLN A 282 14.74 11.48 7.35
C GLN A 282 13.48 10.76 6.84
N ALA A 283 13.18 10.80 5.54
CA ALA A 283 12.03 10.09 4.98
C ALA A 283 12.13 8.57 5.20
N ALA A 284 13.29 7.98 4.95
CA ALA A 284 13.53 6.55 5.17
C ALA A 284 13.40 6.16 6.66
N ASN A 285 13.86 7.00 7.59
CA ASN A 285 13.70 6.73 9.02
C ASN A 285 12.23 6.79 9.46
N ARG A 286 11.41 7.72 8.92
CA ARG A 286 9.97 7.74 9.19
C ARG A 286 9.29 6.46 8.69
N VAL A 287 9.43 6.15 7.40
CA VAL A 287 8.84 4.94 6.80
C VAL A 287 9.30 3.67 7.53
N ASN A 288 10.56 3.59 7.98
CA ASN A 288 11.05 2.49 8.81
C ASN A 288 10.31 2.38 10.16
N THR A 289 10.08 3.50 10.86
CA THR A 289 9.33 3.54 12.12
C THR A 289 7.87 3.15 11.90
N SER A 290 7.20 3.77 10.93
CA SER A 290 5.80 3.48 10.56
C SER A 290 5.60 2.01 10.18
N LEU A 291 6.56 1.41 9.44
CA LEU A 291 6.60 -0.03 9.15
C LEU A 291 6.78 -0.90 10.40
N LEU A 292 7.68 -0.52 11.33
CA LEU A 292 7.90 -1.27 12.58
C LEU A 292 6.66 -1.25 13.47
N GLU A 293 6.07 -0.06 13.66
CA GLU A 293 4.90 0.14 14.54
C GLU A 293 3.67 -0.57 13.99
N TYR A 294 3.39 -0.44 12.69
CA TYR A 294 2.27 -1.15 12.06
C TYR A 294 2.44 -2.67 12.10
N ILE A 295 3.63 -3.20 11.77
CA ILE A 295 3.83 -4.66 11.85
C ILE A 295 3.77 -5.14 13.30
N VAL A 296 4.14 -4.33 14.29
CA VAL A 296 3.95 -4.65 15.71
C VAL A 296 2.47 -4.66 16.11
N SER A 297 1.62 -3.75 15.62
CA SER A 297 0.20 -3.67 16.01
C SER A 297 -0.71 -4.78 15.47
N LEU A 298 -0.35 -5.46 14.37
CA LEU A 298 -1.13 -6.53 13.69
C LEU A 298 -1.36 -7.85 14.49
N SER A 299 -1.48 -7.85 15.82
CA SER A 299 -1.70 -9.07 16.63
C SER A 299 -2.60 -8.90 17.85
N GLU A 300 -3.78 -8.32 17.66
CA GLU A 300 -4.92 -8.57 18.56
C GLU A 300 -5.92 -9.54 17.92
N ASP A 301 -6.23 -9.42 16.62
CA ASP A 301 -7.24 -10.26 15.96
C ASP A 301 -6.80 -11.71 15.65
N THR A 302 -5.54 -11.92 15.25
CA THR A 302 -5.07 -13.16 14.62
C THR A 302 -4.95 -14.39 15.54
N LEU A 303 -5.13 -14.23 16.85
CA LEU A 303 -5.14 -15.34 17.82
C LEU A 303 -6.54 -15.97 18.02
N SER A 304 -7.59 -15.36 17.50
CA SER A 304 -8.97 -15.76 17.77
C SER A 304 -9.48 -16.93 16.92
N ASP A 305 -9.02 -17.05 15.66
CA ASP A 305 -9.72 -17.86 14.64
C ASP A 305 -9.15 -19.27 14.40
N GLU A 306 -7.83 -19.50 14.59
CA GLU A 306 -7.22 -20.84 14.45
C GLU A 306 -7.86 -21.90 15.37
N THR A 307 -8.45 -21.47 16.50
CA THR A 307 -9.11 -22.37 17.46
C THR A 307 -10.46 -22.90 16.98
N ARG A 308 -11.08 -22.30 15.93
CA ARG A 308 -12.45 -22.64 15.50
C ARG A 308 -12.55 -23.68 14.38
N GLN A 309 -11.52 -23.85 13.54
CA GLN A 309 -11.61 -24.72 12.36
C GLN A 309 -11.26 -26.21 12.62
N SER A 310 -10.75 -26.56 13.81
CA SER A 310 -10.18 -27.88 14.10
C SER A 310 -11.17 -28.97 14.57
N SER A 311 -12.49 -28.74 14.49
CA SER A 311 -13.49 -29.59 15.18
C SER A 311 -14.72 -30.04 14.37
N SER A 312 -14.63 -30.20 13.04
CA SER A 312 -15.68 -30.90 12.27
C SER A 312 -15.19 -31.72 11.06
N SER A 313 -14.75 -32.96 11.30
CA SER A 313 -14.97 -34.10 10.38
C SER A 313 -14.55 -35.44 11.00
N LYS A 314 -15.53 -36.32 11.29
CA LYS A 314 -15.33 -37.74 11.62
C LYS A 314 -16.53 -38.54 11.11
N LEU A 315 -16.30 -39.84 10.88
CA LEU A 315 -17.24 -40.84 10.33
C LEU A 315 -17.48 -40.69 8.81
N ALA A 316 -17.48 -41.75 8.00
CA ALA A 316 -17.18 -43.17 8.25
C ALA A 316 -16.47 -43.80 7.04
N SER A 317 -15.98 -45.04 7.20
CA SER A 317 -15.11 -45.74 6.24
C SER A 317 -15.58 -47.15 5.88
N THR A 318 -14.80 -47.84 5.03
CA THR A 318 -14.74 -49.30 4.71
C THR A 318 -15.48 -49.78 3.44
N PRO A 319 -15.06 -50.91 2.82
CA PRO A 319 -13.65 -51.27 2.48
C PRO A 319 -13.48 -51.99 1.11
N ASN A 320 -12.22 -52.41 0.82
CA ASN A 320 -11.80 -53.44 -0.17
C ASN A 320 -11.81 -53.05 -1.68
N LYS A 321 -10.92 -53.58 -2.56
CA LYS A 321 -9.81 -54.55 -2.35
C LYS A 321 -8.64 -54.38 -3.36
N GLU A 322 -7.54 -55.05 -3.04
CA GLU A 322 -6.22 -55.18 -3.70
C GLU A 322 -6.18 -55.36 -5.24
N THR A 323 -5.14 -54.85 -5.91
CA THR A 323 -4.08 -55.67 -6.58
C THR A 323 -2.86 -54.82 -7.02
N GLU A 324 -1.78 -55.46 -7.51
CA GLU A 324 -0.42 -54.90 -7.57
C GLU A 324 0.11 -54.46 -8.96
N ARG A 325 1.35 -53.90 -8.93
CA ARG A 325 2.48 -54.06 -9.89
C ARG A 325 2.66 -53.12 -11.11
N ARG A 326 3.64 -52.21 -10.92
CA ARG A 326 4.94 -52.09 -11.63
C ARG A 326 5.02 -51.94 -13.17
N GLU A 327 5.70 -50.85 -13.55
CA GLU A 327 6.82 -50.77 -14.52
C GLU A 327 6.59 -51.24 -15.98
N SER A 328 6.51 -50.29 -16.93
CA SER A 328 7.55 -50.08 -17.98
C SER A 328 7.12 -49.09 -19.07
N ALA A 329 8.09 -48.32 -19.58
CA ALA A 329 8.06 -47.63 -20.88
C ALA A 329 9.04 -48.37 -21.84
N PRO A 330 9.32 -47.96 -23.11
CA PRO A 330 8.89 -46.74 -23.81
C PRO A 330 8.57 -46.88 -25.33
N ASN A 331 8.35 -45.73 -25.98
CA ASN A 331 8.83 -45.37 -27.33
C ASN A 331 8.05 -45.76 -28.61
N ALA A 332 7.40 -44.77 -29.26
CA ALA A 332 7.42 -44.54 -30.72
C ALA A 332 6.83 -43.17 -31.14
N LYS A 333 7.43 -42.52 -32.15
CA LYS A 333 7.01 -41.30 -32.91
C LYS A 333 7.48 -41.47 -34.38
N PRO A 334 7.17 -40.60 -35.38
CA PRO A 334 6.42 -39.32 -35.39
C PRO A 334 4.91 -39.53 -35.74
N SER A 335 4.14 -38.87 -36.62
CA SER A 335 4.33 -37.84 -37.69
C SER A 335 2.95 -37.29 -38.16
N ASP A 336 2.76 -36.13 -38.83
CA ASP A 336 3.61 -34.95 -39.01
C ASP A 336 2.83 -33.70 -39.56
N VAL A 337 3.53 -32.56 -39.71
CA VAL A 337 3.29 -31.36 -40.57
C VAL A 337 1.86 -30.79 -40.79
N SER A 338 1.62 -29.64 -40.14
CA SER A 338 1.14 -28.32 -40.64
C SER A 338 0.26 -28.16 -41.90
N ILE A 339 -0.67 -27.17 -41.87
CA ILE A 339 -0.56 -25.86 -42.61
C ILE A 339 -1.69 -24.86 -42.22
N THR A 340 -1.46 -23.57 -42.51
CA THR A 340 -2.26 -22.38 -42.17
C THR A 340 -3.44 -22.08 -43.12
N ALA A 341 -4.44 -21.32 -42.64
CA ALA A 341 -5.16 -20.29 -43.42
C ALA A 341 -5.99 -19.35 -42.52
N SER A 342 -6.11 -18.07 -42.92
CA SER A 342 -6.91 -17.03 -42.23
C SER A 342 -8.20 -16.71 -42.99
N ARG A 343 -9.28 -16.28 -42.29
CA ARG A 343 -10.41 -15.58 -42.94
C ARG A 343 -11.11 -14.59 -41.99
N LYS A 344 -11.58 -13.46 -42.56
CA LYS A 344 -12.42 -12.43 -41.91
C LYS A 344 -13.88 -12.52 -42.40
N GLN A 345 -14.84 -12.09 -41.58
CA GLN A 345 -15.89 -11.06 -41.83
C GLN A 345 -17.22 -11.30 -41.08
N SER A 346 -17.93 -10.18 -40.79
CA SER A 346 -19.36 -10.02 -40.38
C SER A 346 -19.85 -10.81 -39.14
N VAL A 347 -20.33 -10.19 -38.05
CA VAL A 347 -21.36 -9.13 -37.85
C VAL A 347 -22.79 -9.63 -38.06
N GLN A 348 -23.50 -9.86 -36.94
CA GLN A 348 -24.90 -9.53 -36.57
C GLN A 348 -25.22 -10.34 -35.27
N GLU A 349 -25.45 -9.69 -34.13
CA GLU A 349 -26.71 -9.10 -33.64
C GLU A 349 -27.74 -10.10 -33.11
N SER A 350 -27.92 -10.10 -31.77
CA SER A 350 -29.15 -10.53 -31.06
C SER A 350 -28.98 -10.31 -29.55
N THR A 351 -28.84 -9.06 -29.13
CA THR A 351 -28.88 -8.71 -27.70
C THR A 351 -30.33 -8.72 -27.23
N GLN A 352 -30.70 -9.66 -26.35
CA GLN A 352 -31.94 -9.55 -25.59
C GLN A 352 -31.66 -8.83 -24.27
N GLU A 353 -32.56 -7.94 -23.89
CA GLU A 353 -32.49 -7.20 -22.64
C GLU A 353 -32.59 -8.14 -21.44
N GLN A 354 -31.61 -8.06 -20.54
CA GLN A 354 -31.83 -8.32 -19.11
C GLN A 354 -31.06 -7.27 -18.32
N THR A 355 -31.79 -6.43 -17.60
CA THR A 355 -31.21 -5.52 -16.62
C THR A 355 -30.75 -6.30 -15.39
N PRO A 356 -29.59 -5.92 -14.81
CA PRO A 356 -29.38 -6.12 -13.40
C PRO A 356 -28.99 -4.79 -12.74
N ARG A 357 -29.77 -4.39 -11.72
CA ARG A 357 -29.23 -3.58 -10.62
C ARG A 357 -28.11 -4.40 -9.96
N SER A 358 -26.88 -4.19 -10.40
CA SER A 358 -25.73 -4.92 -9.86
C SER A 358 -25.30 -4.27 -8.55
N SER A 359 -25.93 -4.69 -7.45
CA SER A 359 -25.40 -4.46 -6.11
C SER A 359 -24.04 -5.16 -6.02
N VAL A 360 -22.95 -4.40 -6.17
CA VAL A 360 -21.58 -4.95 -6.17
C VAL A 360 -21.28 -5.52 -4.79
N MET A 361 -21.50 -6.82 -4.64
CA MET A 361 -20.97 -7.59 -3.52
C MET A 361 -19.45 -7.53 -3.61
N SER A 362 -18.83 -6.70 -2.77
CA SER A 362 -17.39 -6.67 -2.58
C SER A 362 -16.93 -8.09 -2.21
N THR A 363 -16.29 -8.78 -3.15
CA THR A 363 -15.65 -10.06 -2.84
C THR A 363 -14.62 -9.82 -1.75
N PRO A 364 -14.68 -10.51 -0.60
CA PRO A 364 -13.72 -10.30 0.47
C PRO A 364 -12.34 -10.74 -0.04
N VAL A 365 -11.48 -9.78 -0.33
CA VAL A 365 -10.07 -10.01 -0.58
C VAL A 365 -9.51 -10.68 0.69
N PRO A 366 -8.81 -11.82 0.60
CA PRO A 366 -8.23 -12.44 1.78
C PRO A 366 -7.24 -11.45 2.43
N PRO A 367 -7.24 -11.32 3.77
CA PRO A 367 -6.40 -10.33 4.44
C PRO A 367 -4.93 -10.54 4.08
N ALA A 368 -4.25 -9.45 3.73
CA ALA A 368 -2.88 -9.48 3.20
C ALA A 368 -1.85 -9.77 4.30
N ASP A 369 -1.78 -11.02 4.77
CA ASP A 369 -0.74 -11.48 5.71
C ASP A 369 0.66 -11.19 5.14
N LEU A 370 1.57 -10.79 6.03
CA LEU A 370 2.92 -10.41 5.67
C LEU A 370 3.68 -11.62 5.12
N ASP A 371 4.31 -11.48 3.94
CA ASP A 371 5.25 -12.49 3.46
C ASP A 371 6.56 -12.43 4.27
N TYR A 372 6.56 -13.19 5.38
CA TYR A 372 7.73 -13.39 6.24
C TYR A 372 8.90 -14.05 5.50
N ALA A 373 8.68 -14.85 4.45
CA ALA A 373 9.75 -15.48 3.70
C ALA A 373 10.53 -14.44 2.89
N SER A 374 9.80 -13.65 2.08
CA SER A 374 10.39 -12.56 1.30
C SER A 374 10.98 -11.47 2.20
N ALA A 375 10.32 -11.13 3.32
CA ALA A 375 10.84 -10.14 4.27
C ALA A 375 12.16 -10.61 4.91
N VAL A 376 12.25 -11.86 5.39
CA VAL A 376 13.49 -12.43 5.95
C VAL A 376 14.61 -12.50 4.91
N ASN A 377 14.30 -12.87 3.66
CA ASN A 377 15.26 -12.87 2.56
C ASN A 377 15.78 -11.45 2.27
N SER A 378 14.88 -10.47 2.09
CA SER A 378 15.21 -9.06 1.88
C SER A 378 16.11 -8.48 2.99
N LEU A 379 15.87 -8.88 4.24
CA LEU A 379 16.70 -8.49 5.39
C LEU A 379 18.06 -9.19 5.41
N THR A 380 18.10 -10.48 5.09
CA THR A 380 19.35 -11.26 5.00
C THR A 380 20.29 -10.70 3.92
N LEU A 381 19.74 -10.24 2.79
CA LEU A 381 20.52 -9.56 1.75
C LEU A 381 21.19 -8.26 2.22
N GLN A 382 20.62 -7.56 3.21
CA GLN A 382 21.22 -6.34 3.76
C GLN A 382 22.48 -6.61 4.60
N PHE A 383 22.79 -7.85 4.99
CA PHE A 383 24.05 -8.18 5.66
C PHE A 383 25.28 -7.91 4.78
N LEU A 384 25.09 -7.78 3.46
CA LEU A 384 26.15 -7.43 2.50
C LEU A 384 26.27 -5.91 2.25
N ASN A 385 25.47 -5.07 2.94
CA ASN A 385 25.51 -3.62 2.76
C ASN A 385 26.77 -3.01 3.41
N GLU A 386 27.46 -2.11 2.71
CA GLU A 386 28.68 -1.43 3.19
C GLU A 386 28.43 -0.67 4.52
N ASN A 387 27.24 -0.11 4.70
CA ASN A 387 26.89 0.74 5.83
C ASN A 387 26.54 -0.09 7.07
N GLU A 388 27.30 0.07 8.16
CA GLU A 388 27.08 -0.60 9.44
C GLU A 388 25.64 -0.40 9.96
N ALA A 389 25.14 0.84 9.93
CA ALA A 389 23.79 1.17 10.40
C ALA A 389 22.70 0.39 9.65
N THR A 390 22.86 0.16 8.34
CA THR A 390 21.94 -0.67 7.54
C THR A 390 21.95 -2.13 8.01
N ARG A 391 23.13 -2.69 8.29
CA ARG A 391 23.27 -4.08 8.79
C ARG A 391 22.69 -4.23 10.20
N VAL A 392 22.96 -3.28 11.09
CA VAL A 392 22.39 -3.20 12.45
C VAL A 392 20.86 -3.05 12.42
N ALA A 393 20.31 -2.26 11.48
CA ALA A 393 18.88 -2.12 11.29
C ALA A 393 18.23 -3.43 10.80
N ALA A 394 18.82 -4.09 9.80
CA ALA A 394 18.33 -5.37 9.28
C ALA A 394 18.29 -6.48 10.34
N LEU A 395 19.33 -6.59 11.18
CA LEU A 395 19.34 -7.51 12.32
C LEU A 395 18.28 -7.14 13.38
N SER A 396 18.09 -5.84 13.65
CA SER A 396 17.06 -5.37 14.59
C SER A 396 15.63 -5.67 14.07
N TRP A 397 15.42 -5.60 12.76
CA TRP A 397 14.20 -6.05 12.08
C TRP A 397 13.96 -7.55 12.23
N LEU A 398 14.97 -8.39 11.99
CA LEU A 398 14.86 -9.84 12.19
C LEU A 398 14.59 -10.21 13.65
N ILE A 399 15.18 -9.49 14.61
CA ILE A 399 14.88 -9.62 16.05
C ILE A 399 13.40 -9.32 16.33
N MET A 400 12.84 -8.25 15.74
CA MET A 400 11.42 -7.90 15.88
C MET A 400 10.51 -8.98 15.26
N LEU A 401 10.73 -9.34 14.00
CA LEU A 401 9.93 -10.36 13.31
C LEU A 401 9.97 -11.71 14.04
N HIS A 402 11.13 -12.10 14.57
CA HIS A 402 11.25 -13.34 15.36
C HIS A 402 10.59 -13.25 16.75
N ARG A 403 10.33 -12.05 17.32
CA ARG A 403 9.44 -11.90 18.49
C ARG A 403 7.98 -12.02 18.11
N LYS A 404 7.60 -11.38 17.00
CA LYS A 404 6.22 -11.30 16.48
C LYS A 404 5.69 -12.66 16.01
N ALA A 405 6.47 -13.40 15.21
CA ALA A 405 6.05 -14.65 14.58
C ALA A 405 7.19 -15.69 14.56
N PRO A 406 7.64 -16.21 15.71
CA PRO A 406 8.82 -17.08 15.79
C PRO A 406 8.72 -18.31 14.88
N LYS A 407 7.56 -18.99 14.85
CA LYS A 407 7.33 -20.16 13.99
C LYS A 407 7.44 -19.84 12.49
N LYS A 408 6.98 -18.66 12.05
CA LYS A 408 7.08 -18.24 10.64
C LYS A 408 8.53 -17.93 10.27
N VAL A 409 9.27 -17.21 11.12
CA VAL A 409 10.67 -16.81 10.84
C VAL A 409 11.65 -18.00 10.88
N VAL A 410 11.47 -18.95 11.81
CA VAL A 410 12.37 -20.12 11.97
C VAL A 410 12.10 -21.23 10.95
N ALA A 411 11.12 -21.08 10.04
CA ALA A 411 10.86 -22.05 8.98
C ALA A 411 11.94 -22.05 7.85
N PHE A 412 12.69 -20.96 7.68
CA PHE A 412 13.55 -20.72 6.50
C PHE A 412 15.04 -21.07 6.71
N ASN A 413 15.33 -22.17 7.40
CA ASN A 413 16.65 -22.45 7.96
C ASN A 413 17.81 -22.64 6.96
N ASP A 414 17.55 -23.03 5.72
CA ASP A 414 18.61 -23.39 4.74
C ASP A 414 19.48 -22.20 4.28
N GLY A 415 18.98 -20.96 4.41
CA GLY A 415 19.69 -19.75 3.95
C GLY A 415 20.12 -18.81 5.06
N THR A 416 19.21 -18.47 5.99
CA THR A 416 19.45 -17.40 6.97
C THR A 416 20.45 -17.82 8.06
N PHE A 417 20.43 -19.06 8.55
CA PHE A 417 21.33 -19.48 9.63
C PHE A 417 22.82 -19.46 9.23
N PRO A 418 23.23 -19.98 8.06
CA PRO A 418 24.60 -19.80 7.55
C PRO A 418 24.99 -18.32 7.34
N ALA A 419 24.04 -17.46 6.98
CA ALA A 419 24.28 -16.03 6.83
C ALA A 419 24.56 -15.33 8.17
N LEU A 420 23.78 -15.64 9.23
CA LEU A 420 24.02 -15.15 10.59
C LEU A 420 25.40 -15.59 11.11
N LEU A 421 25.74 -16.88 10.98
CA LEU A 421 27.07 -17.39 11.37
C LEU A 421 28.22 -16.65 10.65
N LYS A 422 28.06 -16.31 9.37
CA LYS A 422 29.04 -15.49 8.63
C LYS A 422 29.09 -14.05 9.13
N THR A 423 27.96 -13.49 9.55
CA THR A 423 27.86 -12.14 10.16
C THR A 423 28.63 -12.03 11.48
N LEU A 424 28.97 -13.14 12.16
CA LEU A 424 29.88 -13.12 13.32
C LEU A 424 31.30 -12.62 12.98
N SER A 425 31.71 -12.71 11.71
CA SER A 425 32.97 -12.17 11.19
C SER A 425 32.86 -10.72 10.67
N ASP A 426 31.73 -10.04 10.86
CA ASP A 426 31.54 -8.65 10.41
C ASP A 426 32.53 -7.68 11.09
N PRO A 427 33.13 -6.71 10.39
CA PRO A 427 34.07 -5.78 11.00
C PRO A 427 33.48 -4.94 12.16
N ALA A 428 32.17 -4.72 12.24
CA ALA A 428 31.53 -3.93 13.29
C ALA A 428 31.07 -4.77 14.50
N GLU A 429 31.48 -4.39 15.71
CA GLU A 429 31.04 -5.07 16.94
C GLU A 429 29.54 -4.92 17.20
N ALA A 430 28.92 -3.81 16.77
CA ALA A 430 27.47 -3.60 16.91
C ALA A 430 26.66 -4.61 16.09
N VAL A 431 27.14 -4.95 14.89
CA VAL A 431 26.54 -5.98 14.01
C VAL A 431 26.64 -7.34 14.68
N VAL A 432 27.84 -7.76 15.10
CA VAL A 432 28.05 -9.05 15.81
C VAL A 432 27.22 -9.13 17.11
N THR A 433 27.11 -8.04 17.86
CA THR A 433 26.30 -7.98 19.09
C THR A 433 24.81 -8.20 18.82
N LYS A 434 24.28 -7.63 17.72
CA LYS A 434 22.90 -7.83 17.27
C LYS A 434 22.66 -9.23 16.71
N ASP A 435 23.62 -9.76 15.98
CA ASP A 435 23.55 -11.13 15.43
C ASP A 435 23.50 -12.16 16.55
N LEU A 436 24.38 -12.05 17.55
CA LEU A 436 24.35 -12.90 18.75
C LEU A 436 23.10 -12.70 19.60
N GLN A 437 22.49 -11.51 19.61
CA GLN A 437 21.17 -11.29 20.23
C GLN A 437 20.08 -12.07 19.49
N LEU A 438 20.09 -12.07 18.15
CA LEU A 438 19.14 -12.80 17.31
C LEU A 438 19.31 -14.31 17.43
N LEU A 439 20.53 -14.83 17.24
CA LEU A 439 20.87 -16.25 17.42
C LEU A 439 20.47 -16.76 18.82
N SER A 440 20.70 -15.95 19.85
CA SER A 440 20.28 -16.28 21.22
C SER A 440 18.76 -16.28 21.40
N GLN A 441 18.03 -15.39 20.70
CA GLN A 441 16.56 -15.37 20.72
C GLN A 441 15.99 -16.60 20.02
N ILE A 442 16.53 -16.97 18.84
CA ILE A 442 16.15 -18.19 18.10
C ILE A 442 16.44 -19.43 18.95
N SER A 443 17.63 -19.54 19.52
CA SER A 443 18.05 -20.61 20.45
C SER A 443 17.14 -20.76 21.68
N ARG A 444 16.54 -19.67 22.18
CA ARG A 444 15.58 -19.70 23.30
C ARG A 444 14.17 -20.12 22.90
N ASN A 445 13.79 -19.94 21.63
CA ASN A 445 12.47 -20.25 21.10
C ASN A 445 12.43 -21.57 20.29
N SER A 446 13.57 -22.25 20.17
CA SER A 446 13.75 -23.46 19.36
C SER A 446 14.11 -24.68 20.23
N GLU A 447 14.11 -25.86 19.63
CA GLU A 447 14.50 -27.11 20.28
C GLU A 447 15.99 -27.14 20.72
N ASP A 448 16.29 -27.98 21.71
CA ASP A 448 17.64 -28.34 22.14
C ASP A 448 18.53 -28.88 21.00
N SER A 449 17.91 -29.50 19.98
CA SER A 449 18.56 -29.97 18.75
C SER A 449 19.20 -28.81 17.98
N TYR A 450 18.46 -27.71 17.78
CA TYR A 450 18.92 -26.48 17.13
C TYR A 450 20.04 -25.81 17.92
N PHE A 451 19.90 -25.72 19.25
CA PHE A 451 20.95 -25.13 20.10
C PHE A 451 22.27 -25.91 20.05
N LYS A 452 22.22 -27.24 20.02
CA LYS A 452 23.41 -28.09 19.84
C LYS A 452 24.03 -27.91 18.46
N SER A 453 23.21 -27.87 17.40
CA SER A 453 23.67 -27.56 16.04
C SER A 453 24.38 -26.20 15.98
N PHE A 454 23.82 -25.17 16.63
CA PHE A 454 24.44 -23.85 16.73
C PHE A 454 25.82 -23.89 17.40
N MET A 455 25.95 -24.58 18.55
CA MET A 455 27.25 -24.69 19.24
C MET A 455 28.31 -25.46 18.44
N VAL A 456 27.92 -26.52 17.71
CA VAL A 456 28.82 -27.25 16.80
C VAL A 456 29.28 -26.35 15.64
N ASN A 457 28.36 -25.64 14.98
CA ASN A 457 28.72 -24.75 13.88
C ASN A 457 29.58 -23.56 14.33
N LEU A 458 29.37 -23.05 15.56
CA LEU A 458 30.19 -21.99 16.14
C LEU A 458 31.63 -22.46 16.43
N LEU A 459 31.80 -23.69 16.96
CA LEU A 459 33.12 -24.30 17.12
C LEU A 459 33.80 -24.56 15.77
N GLN A 460 33.05 -25.05 14.77
CA GLN A 460 33.56 -25.24 13.41
C GLN A 460 33.99 -23.91 12.75
N LEU A 461 33.27 -22.82 13.02
CA LEU A 461 33.65 -21.48 12.56
C LEU A 461 34.97 -21.04 13.22
N PHE A 462 35.13 -21.24 14.54
CA PHE A 462 36.37 -20.92 15.26
C PHE A 462 37.56 -21.82 14.89
N SER A 463 37.35 -23.08 14.50
CA SER A 463 38.42 -23.96 14.02
C SER A 463 38.82 -23.66 12.57
N THR A 464 37.91 -23.10 11.78
CA THR A 464 38.16 -22.66 10.39
C THR A 464 38.81 -21.27 10.34
N ASP A 465 38.27 -20.30 11.09
CA ASP A 465 38.82 -18.95 11.24
C ASP A 465 39.39 -18.77 12.66
N ARG A 466 40.66 -19.16 12.79
CA ARG A 466 41.42 -19.01 14.03
C ARG A 466 41.63 -17.53 14.42
N HIS A 467 41.66 -16.62 13.46
CA HIS A 467 41.82 -15.19 13.73
C HIS A 467 40.54 -14.60 14.35
N LEU A 468 39.36 -15.04 13.91
CA LEU A 468 38.09 -14.74 14.56
C LEU A 468 38.08 -15.21 16.02
N LEU A 469 38.54 -16.44 16.30
CA LEU A 469 38.65 -16.96 17.66
C LEU A 469 39.58 -16.10 18.53
N GLU A 470 40.79 -15.80 18.04
CA GLU A 470 41.82 -15.08 18.79
C GLU A 470 41.46 -13.59 19.02
N VAL A 471 40.80 -12.92 18.07
CA VAL A 471 40.41 -11.49 18.19
C VAL A 471 39.02 -11.30 18.81
N ARG A 472 38.04 -12.16 18.50
CA ARG A 472 36.62 -11.95 18.85
C ARG A 472 35.98 -13.05 19.69
N GLY A 473 36.63 -14.20 19.88
CA GLY A 473 36.09 -15.31 20.66
C GLY A 473 35.65 -14.91 22.08
N ASN A 474 36.39 -14.01 22.74
CA ASN A 474 36.00 -13.48 24.05
C ASN A 474 34.68 -12.69 24.00
N LEU A 475 34.54 -11.75 23.06
CA LEU A 475 33.32 -10.96 22.86
C LEU A 475 32.13 -11.88 22.53
N ILE A 476 32.31 -12.83 21.62
CA ILE A 476 31.26 -13.76 21.18
C ILE A 476 30.75 -14.63 22.34
N ILE A 477 31.66 -15.32 23.04
CA ILE A 477 31.29 -16.17 24.18
C ILE A 477 30.69 -15.33 25.32
N ARG A 478 31.25 -14.16 25.63
CA ARG A 478 30.71 -13.25 26.65
C ARG A 478 29.29 -12.80 26.31
N GLN A 479 29.03 -12.40 25.07
CA GLN A 479 27.73 -11.91 24.64
C GLN A 479 26.67 -13.02 24.56
N LEU A 480 27.08 -14.26 24.24
CA LEU A 480 26.22 -15.44 24.41
C LEU A 480 25.90 -15.69 25.89
N CYS A 481 26.89 -15.64 26.79
CA CYS A 481 26.71 -15.79 28.23
C CYS A 481 25.87 -14.65 28.89
N MET A 482 25.68 -13.51 28.23
CA MET A 482 24.72 -12.47 28.65
C MET A 482 23.29 -12.75 28.15
N ASN A 483 23.13 -13.46 27.02
CA ASN A 483 21.85 -13.70 26.36
C ASN A 483 21.27 -15.13 26.57
N LEU A 484 22.07 -16.05 27.08
CA LEU A 484 21.74 -17.46 27.34
C LEU A 484 22.46 -17.91 28.63
N SER A 485 21.96 -18.98 29.27
CA SER A 485 22.54 -19.51 30.51
C SER A 485 23.98 -20.01 30.30
N PRO A 486 24.99 -19.43 31.00
CA PRO A 486 26.40 -19.81 30.82
C PRO A 486 26.67 -21.29 31.05
N GLU A 487 25.99 -21.89 32.02
CA GLU A 487 26.06 -23.31 32.34
C GLU A 487 25.67 -24.22 31.15
N ARG A 488 24.62 -23.87 30.41
CA ARG A 488 24.17 -24.59 29.20
C ARG A 488 25.17 -24.43 28.05
N ILE A 489 25.78 -23.24 27.91
CA ILE A 489 26.84 -22.97 26.94
C ILE A 489 28.07 -23.83 27.25
N TYR A 490 28.68 -23.67 28.44
CA TYR A 490 29.94 -24.33 28.76
C TYR A 490 29.84 -25.86 28.81
N ARG A 491 28.72 -26.43 29.27
CA ARG A 491 28.47 -27.88 29.12
C ARG A 491 28.43 -28.30 27.66
N THR A 492 27.65 -27.61 26.82
CA THR A 492 27.49 -28.00 25.41
C THR A 492 28.79 -27.85 24.62
N LEU A 493 29.60 -26.82 24.91
CA LEU A 493 30.94 -26.69 24.33
C LEU A 493 31.87 -27.83 24.75
N ALA A 494 31.86 -28.23 26.03
CA ALA A 494 32.63 -29.39 26.51
C ALA A 494 32.16 -30.70 25.84
N ASP A 495 30.85 -30.96 25.83
CA ASP A 495 30.21 -32.08 25.13
C ASP A 495 30.58 -32.15 23.63
N CYS A 496 30.88 -31.02 22.98
CA CYS A 496 31.27 -30.96 21.58
C CYS A 496 32.78 -31.21 21.40
N LEU A 497 33.62 -30.55 22.21
CA LEU A 497 35.08 -30.69 22.16
C LEU A 497 35.54 -32.12 22.49
N GLU A 498 34.91 -32.79 23.48
CA GLU A 498 35.17 -34.20 23.79
C GLU A 498 34.92 -35.12 22.58
N LYS A 499 33.90 -34.79 21.77
CA LYS A 499 33.57 -35.54 20.55
C LYS A 499 34.50 -35.22 19.38
N GLU A 500 35.01 -33.99 19.27
CA GLU A 500 36.07 -33.64 18.32
C GLU A 500 37.39 -34.35 18.64
N GLU A 501 37.79 -34.47 19.91
CA GLU A 501 38.99 -35.25 20.30
C GLU A 501 38.86 -36.73 19.92
N VAL A 502 37.68 -37.33 20.13
CA VAL A 502 37.38 -38.72 19.69
C VAL A 502 37.39 -38.86 18.16
N SER A 503 37.13 -37.79 17.40
CA SER A 503 37.15 -37.80 15.93
C SER A 503 38.55 -37.71 15.32
N LEU A 504 39.58 -37.35 16.11
CA LEU A 504 40.95 -37.10 15.65
C LEU A 504 41.91 -38.21 16.13
N PRO A 505 42.05 -39.33 15.39
CA PRO A 505 43.07 -40.34 15.68
C PRO A 505 44.48 -39.79 15.45
N CYS A 506 45.08 -39.25 16.51
CA CYS A 506 46.49 -38.84 16.66
C CYS A 506 47.21 -38.36 15.38
N ARG A 507 46.92 -37.12 14.94
CA ARG A 507 47.92 -36.36 14.15
C ARG A 507 49.07 -35.89 15.05
N LYS A 508 49.95 -36.84 15.40
CA LYS A 508 51.33 -36.52 15.78
C LYS A 508 52.14 -36.28 14.51
N GLY A 509 52.94 -35.22 14.50
CA GLY A 509 53.78 -34.76 13.39
C GLY A 509 54.51 -33.51 13.82
#